data_AF-A0A7L4PPZ0-F1
#
_entry.id   AF-A0A7L4PPZ0-F1
#
_cell.length_a   1.000
_cell.length_b   1.000
_cell.length_c   1.000
_cell.angle_alpha   90.00
_cell.angle_beta   90.00
_cell.angle_gamma   90.00
#
_symmetry.space_group_name_H-M   'P 1'
#
loop_
_entity.id
_entity.type
_entity.pdbx_description
1 polymer ?
#
loop_
_entity_poly.entity_id
_entity_poly.type
_entity_poly.pdbx_seq_one_letter_code
_entity_poly.pdbx_strand_id
1 'polypeptide(L)'
;MKKTISMLMALSLVMPIILVSSVWASGGAADDSAICNKGSTVLIDVLANDTGLTQIGPISQPMHGKAVLENGKIRYTPDPTWYGIDTFTYSATTAKDTALFCTETGHYYEYVSGTLSWSDANTTASTRNFYGLKGYLVTITSEKENIFVTSLVPEDYSGWMGATDDPNLTGDTEDTWYWATGPEAGTKFFYGRYPDIGPECYVYCNWNSGEPNGANGGESYGEFYYSGFWNDLLVDSSEAEGYLVEYGGMPNDVSTLPTATVKVVVLNNSTLPIHAELKASYNNRVKTVNSLQTQILNKLPAGCKQSGVSSAGCSVPDNVKTMWTQSEQYIENAKKTGNMIKAVNDLKKAKELLEQILTKI
;
A
#
# COMPACT_ATOMS: atom_id res chain seq x y z
N MET A 1 -23.86 -8.13 64.48
CA MET A 1 -22.55 -8.42 63.84
C MET A 1 -22.84 -9.37 62.67
N LYS A 2 -22.53 -9.13 61.40
CA LYS A 2 -21.76 -8.11 60.66
C LYS A 2 -22.51 -7.88 59.35
N LYS A 3 -22.63 -6.62 58.92
CA LYS A 3 -22.95 -6.25 57.53
C LYS A 3 -21.73 -6.58 56.66
N THR A 4 -21.89 -7.38 55.62
CA THR A 4 -20.91 -7.45 54.52
C THR A 4 -21.46 -6.67 53.34
N ILE A 5 -20.71 -5.63 53.01
CA ILE A 5 -20.95 -4.63 51.99
C ILE A 5 -20.78 -5.28 50.61
N SER A 6 -21.84 -5.21 49.81
CA SER A 6 -21.77 -5.38 48.37
C SER A 6 -21.01 -4.18 47.80
N MET A 7 -19.84 -4.43 47.21
CA MET A 7 -19.13 -3.45 46.40
C MET A 7 -18.83 -4.10 45.06
N LEU A 8 -19.89 -4.30 44.26
CA LEU A 8 -19.75 -4.41 42.83
C LEU A 8 -19.36 -3.00 42.35
N MET A 9 -18.07 -2.75 42.18
CA MET A 9 -17.62 -1.61 41.39
C MET A 9 -18.15 -1.82 39.97
N ALA A 10 -19.33 -1.26 39.69
CA ALA A 10 -19.69 -0.88 38.34
C ALA A 10 -18.69 0.22 37.94
N LEU A 11 -17.53 -0.21 37.43
CA LEU A 11 -16.63 0.69 36.73
C LEU A 11 -17.38 1.05 35.45
N SER A 12 -18.15 2.13 35.55
CA SER A 12 -18.75 2.85 34.46
C SER A 12 -17.60 3.34 33.57
N LEU A 13 -17.12 2.47 32.70
CA LEU A 13 -16.42 2.85 31.48
C LEU A 13 -17.47 3.50 30.58
N VAL A 14 -17.91 4.71 30.95
CA VAL A 14 -18.21 5.71 29.94
C VAL A 14 -16.85 6.00 29.34
N MET A 15 -16.43 5.14 28.41
CA MET A 15 -15.27 5.43 27.59
C MET A 15 -15.67 6.73 26.90
N PRO A 16 -15.01 7.86 27.18
CA PRO A 16 -15.28 9.04 26.40
C PRO A 16 -15.00 8.59 24.97
N ILE A 17 -16.03 8.61 24.13
CA ILE A 17 -15.86 8.57 22.70
C ILE A 17 -15.10 9.86 22.43
N ILE A 18 -13.78 9.79 22.56
CA ILE A 18 -12.89 10.84 22.12
C ILE A 18 -13.18 10.90 20.63
N LEU A 19 -13.92 11.94 20.25
CA LEU A 19 -14.03 12.42 18.90
C LEU A 19 -12.60 12.57 18.41
N VAL A 20 -12.11 11.56 17.70
CA VAL A 20 -11.03 11.80 16.75
C VAL A 20 -11.72 12.64 15.70
N SER A 21 -11.57 13.96 15.81
CA SER A 21 -11.69 14.82 14.65
C SER A 21 -10.81 14.17 13.60
N SER A 22 -11.41 13.62 12.54
CA SER A 22 -10.65 13.20 11.38
C SER A 22 -9.88 14.41 10.91
N VAL A 23 -8.60 14.48 11.26
CA VAL A 23 -7.65 15.31 10.56
C VAL A 23 -7.72 14.78 9.14
N TRP A 24 -7.96 15.64 8.17
CA TRP A 24 -7.82 15.25 6.78
C TRP A 24 -6.38 14.75 6.63
N ALA A 25 -6.21 13.43 6.59
CA ALA A 25 -4.94 12.83 6.29
C ALA A 25 -4.55 13.26 4.87
N SER A 26 -3.25 13.45 4.68
CA SER A 26 -2.68 14.13 3.53
C SER A 26 -3.07 13.41 2.23
N GLY A 27 -3.42 14.17 1.19
CA GLY A 27 -3.46 13.63 -0.17
C GLY A 27 -4.55 12.59 -0.49
N GLY A 28 -5.59 12.46 0.33
CA GLY A 28 -6.75 11.58 0.05
C GLY A 28 -6.80 10.29 0.87
N ALA A 29 -5.77 10.02 1.69
CA ALA A 29 -5.79 8.94 2.67
C ALA A 29 -6.63 9.36 3.88
N ALA A 30 -7.35 8.43 4.52
CA ALA A 30 -8.23 8.70 5.64
C ALA A 30 -8.07 7.66 6.74
N ASP A 31 -7.98 8.12 8.00
CA ASP A 31 -7.78 7.26 9.16
C ASP A 31 -8.78 6.10 9.25
N ASP A 32 -8.27 4.97 9.72
CA ASP A 32 -8.97 3.71 9.84
C ASP A 32 -9.09 3.25 11.29
N SER A 33 -10.01 2.31 11.50
CA SER A 33 -10.02 1.53 12.74
C SER A 33 -10.27 0.05 12.46
N ALA A 34 -10.05 -0.78 13.47
CA ALA A 34 -10.50 -2.17 13.50
C ALA A 34 -10.73 -2.65 14.93
N ILE A 35 -11.45 -3.76 15.09
CA ILE A 35 -11.56 -4.50 16.34
C ILE A 35 -11.15 -5.95 16.06
N CYS A 36 -10.37 -6.54 16.95
CA CYS A 36 -10.20 -7.99 16.99
C CYS A 36 -10.19 -8.51 18.43
N ASN A 37 -10.31 -9.82 18.56
CA ASN A 37 -10.10 -10.53 19.82
C ASN A 37 -8.60 -10.83 19.98
N LYS A 38 -8.12 -10.85 21.22
CA LYS A 38 -6.77 -11.28 21.57
C LYS A 38 -6.49 -12.68 21.02
N GLY A 39 -5.33 -12.85 20.38
CA GLY A 39 -4.98 -14.09 19.70
C GLY A 39 -5.81 -14.39 18.44
N SER A 40 -6.63 -13.43 17.97
CA SER A 40 -7.33 -13.49 16.68
C SER A 40 -6.82 -12.39 15.76
N THR A 41 -6.76 -12.68 14.47
CA THR A 41 -6.35 -11.72 13.44
C THR A 41 -7.55 -10.99 12.85
N VAL A 42 -7.31 -9.83 12.25
CA VAL A 42 -8.31 -9.08 11.46
C VAL A 42 -7.70 -8.62 10.15
N LEU A 43 -8.47 -8.70 9.07
CA LEU A 43 -8.11 -8.18 7.75
C LEU A 43 -8.84 -6.85 7.54
N ILE A 44 -8.09 -5.78 7.30
CA ILE A 44 -8.57 -4.39 7.29
C ILE A 44 -8.50 -3.84 5.87
N ASP A 45 -9.65 -3.42 5.35
CA ASP A 45 -9.75 -2.72 4.06
C ASP A 45 -9.57 -1.21 4.29
N VAL A 46 -8.31 -0.78 4.28
CA VAL A 46 -7.92 0.60 4.58
C VAL A 46 -8.25 1.55 3.44
N LEU A 47 -8.18 1.10 2.18
CA LEU A 47 -8.50 1.94 1.02
C LEU A 47 -10.00 2.24 0.86
N ALA A 48 -10.88 1.56 1.59
CA ALA A 48 -12.34 1.69 1.42
C ALA A 48 -12.91 3.09 1.69
N ASN A 49 -12.21 3.92 2.47
CA ASN A 49 -12.57 5.31 2.77
C ASN A 49 -11.60 6.32 2.14
N ASP A 50 -10.63 5.86 1.35
CA ASP A 50 -9.67 6.72 0.68
C ASP A 50 -10.21 7.19 -0.67
N THR A 51 -9.91 8.45 -1.01
CA THR A 51 -10.36 9.05 -2.26
C THR A 51 -9.24 9.07 -3.28
N GLY A 52 -9.37 8.26 -4.34
CA GLY A 52 -8.42 8.23 -5.46
C GLY A 52 -7.19 7.35 -5.24
N LEU A 53 -7.04 6.74 -4.06
CA LEU A 53 -5.97 5.80 -3.73
C LEU A 53 -6.42 4.36 -4.00
N THR A 54 -5.50 3.53 -4.50
CA THR A 54 -5.82 2.17 -4.97
C THR A 54 -4.78 1.13 -4.63
N GLN A 55 -3.60 1.53 -4.15
CA GLN A 55 -2.51 0.62 -3.82
C GLN A 55 -1.93 1.00 -2.44
N ILE A 56 -1.68 0.00 -1.60
CA ILE A 56 -1.08 0.18 -0.27
C ILE A 56 0.43 0.12 -0.42
N GLY A 57 1.11 1.12 0.13
CA GLY A 57 2.57 1.23 0.20
C GLY A 57 3.12 0.84 1.58
N PRO A 58 4.16 1.56 2.07
CA PRO A 58 4.78 1.31 3.37
C PRO A 58 3.78 1.24 4.53
N ILE A 59 3.96 0.24 5.40
CA ILE A 59 3.19 0.03 6.63
C ILE A 59 4.15 0.08 7.82
N SER A 60 3.89 0.96 8.79
CA SER A 60 4.66 0.95 10.04
C SER A 60 4.27 -0.25 10.89
N GLN A 61 5.20 -0.84 11.64
CA GLN A 61 4.81 -1.89 12.59
C GLN A 61 4.14 -1.27 13.83
N PRO A 62 3.03 -1.86 14.30
CA PRO A 62 2.42 -1.47 15.58
C PRO A 62 3.27 -1.93 16.77
N MET A 63 2.99 -1.41 17.97
CA MET A 63 3.79 -1.71 19.18
C MET A 63 3.46 -3.07 19.80
N HIS A 64 2.23 -3.56 19.61
CA HIS A 64 1.72 -4.76 20.30
C HIS A 64 1.10 -5.78 19.34
N GLY A 65 1.66 -5.87 18.14
CA GLY A 65 1.25 -6.83 17.12
C GLY A 65 2.10 -6.72 15.86
N LYS A 66 1.57 -7.27 14.77
CA LYS A 66 2.16 -7.20 13.43
C LYS A 66 1.11 -6.75 12.44
N ALA A 67 1.49 -5.82 11.56
CA ALA A 67 0.68 -5.37 10.43
C ALA A 67 1.39 -5.78 9.13
N VAL A 68 0.70 -6.54 8.28
CA VAL A 68 1.28 -7.08 7.04
C VAL A 68 0.29 -6.89 5.89
N LEU A 69 0.79 -6.45 4.74
CA LEU A 69 0.01 -6.42 3.51
C LEU A 69 -0.38 -7.85 3.11
N GLU A 70 -1.66 -8.09 2.89
CA GLU A 70 -2.15 -9.29 2.23
C GLU A 70 -3.31 -8.96 1.30
N ASN A 71 -3.20 -9.35 0.03
CA ASN A 71 -4.29 -9.29 -0.96
C ASN A 71 -4.92 -7.87 -1.06
N GLY A 72 -4.09 -6.83 -1.05
CA GLY A 72 -4.54 -5.43 -1.12
C GLY A 72 -5.21 -4.92 0.17
N LYS A 73 -5.08 -5.64 1.28
CA LYS A 73 -5.60 -5.29 2.61
C LYS A 73 -4.50 -5.43 3.66
N ILE A 74 -4.70 -4.87 4.85
CA ILE A 74 -3.74 -5.02 5.94
C ILE A 74 -4.25 -6.06 6.93
N ARG A 75 -3.51 -7.15 7.12
CA ARG A 75 -3.74 -8.04 8.25
C ARG A 75 -3.03 -7.53 9.48
N TYR A 76 -3.80 -7.35 10.54
CA TYR A 76 -3.29 -7.14 11.88
C TYR A 76 -3.39 -8.43 12.69
N THR A 77 -2.28 -8.81 13.33
CA THR A 77 -2.16 -9.92 14.28
C THR A 77 -1.63 -9.38 15.60
N PRO A 78 -2.44 -9.29 16.67
CA PRO A 78 -1.96 -8.84 17.97
C PRO A 78 -0.98 -9.83 18.59
N ASP A 79 -0.15 -9.35 19.51
CA ASP A 79 0.65 -10.23 20.36
C ASP A 79 -0.28 -11.19 21.13
N PRO A 80 0.06 -12.49 21.25
CA PRO A 80 -0.88 -13.52 21.69
C PRO A 80 -1.58 -13.26 23.03
N THR A 81 -0.93 -12.53 23.94
CA THR A 81 -1.42 -12.28 25.30
C THR A 81 -1.95 -10.85 25.50
N TRP A 82 -1.74 -9.96 24.54
CA TRP A 82 -1.99 -8.54 24.67
C TRP A 82 -3.44 -8.15 24.32
N TYR A 83 -3.93 -7.09 24.96
CA TYR A 83 -5.22 -6.46 24.69
C TYR A 83 -5.10 -4.97 25.03
N GLY A 84 -5.82 -4.11 24.31
CA GLY A 84 -5.66 -2.67 24.40
C GLY A 84 -5.93 -1.96 23.08
N ILE A 85 -5.46 -0.72 22.96
CA ILE A 85 -5.50 0.05 21.72
C ILE A 85 -4.09 0.04 21.13
N ASP A 86 -3.98 -0.40 19.88
CA ASP A 86 -2.75 -0.41 19.10
C ASP A 86 -2.91 0.50 17.89
N THR A 87 -1.80 0.99 17.35
CA THR A 87 -1.82 1.92 16.22
C THR A 87 -0.67 1.67 15.29
N PHE A 88 -0.93 1.80 14.00
CA PHE A 88 0.09 1.84 12.95
C PHE A 88 -0.34 2.80 11.84
N THR A 89 0.57 3.18 10.95
CA THR A 89 0.28 4.00 9.78
C THR A 89 0.50 3.21 8.50
N TYR A 90 -0.20 3.59 7.45
CA TYR A 90 0.08 3.14 6.09
C TYR A 90 0.19 4.33 5.15
N SER A 91 0.95 4.15 4.08
CA SER A 91 0.94 5.06 2.92
C SER A 91 0.20 4.41 1.74
N ALA A 92 -0.26 5.20 0.80
CA ALA A 92 -0.96 4.69 -0.38
C ALA A 92 -0.74 5.54 -1.64
N THR A 93 -0.85 4.88 -2.79
CA THR A 93 -0.66 5.46 -4.14
C THR A 93 -1.92 5.29 -4.99
N THR A 94 -1.94 5.93 -6.15
CA THR A 94 -3.06 5.95 -7.09
C THR A 94 -2.87 4.92 -8.20
N ALA A 95 -3.93 4.64 -8.96
CA ALA A 95 -3.86 3.72 -10.10
C ALA A 95 -3.07 4.28 -11.31
N LYS A 96 -2.66 5.55 -11.25
CA LYS A 96 -1.82 6.18 -12.28
C LYS A 96 -0.33 5.99 -12.00
N ASP A 97 0.01 5.63 -10.77
CA ASP A 97 1.39 5.41 -10.38
C ASP A 97 1.87 4.08 -10.94
N THR A 98 2.95 4.12 -11.72
CA THR A 98 3.56 2.97 -12.38
C THR A 98 4.50 2.19 -11.46
N ALA A 99 5.07 2.86 -10.46
CA ALA A 99 5.98 2.25 -9.52
C ALA A 99 5.24 1.40 -8.47
N LEU A 100 5.69 0.17 -8.28
CA LEU A 100 5.12 -0.80 -7.35
C LEU A 100 5.98 -0.94 -6.10
N PHE A 101 5.32 -1.04 -4.94
CA PHE A 101 5.99 -1.18 -3.64
C PHE A 101 6.43 -2.62 -3.37
N CYS A 102 7.72 -2.82 -3.09
CA CYS A 102 8.25 -4.09 -2.60
C CYS A 102 8.27 -4.10 -1.07
N THR A 103 7.49 -4.97 -0.45
CA THR A 103 7.43 -5.04 1.03
C THR A 103 8.72 -5.60 1.66
N GLU A 104 9.54 -6.31 0.90
CA GLU A 104 10.80 -6.88 1.40
C GLU A 104 11.87 -5.79 1.58
N THR A 105 11.97 -4.87 0.62
CA THR A 105 13.00 -3.82 0.62
C THR A 105 12.49 -2.51 1.18
N GLY A 106 11.18 -2.28 1.15
CA GLY A 106 10.58 -1.00 1.53
C GLY A 106 10.72 0.08 0.46
N HIS A 107 11.11 -0.29 -0.77
CA HIS A 107 11.31 0.62 -1.89
C HIS A 107 10.20 0.46 -2.96
N TYR A 108 10.12 1.42 -3.87
CA TYR A 108 9.24 1.35 -5.05
C TYR A 108 10.06 1.10 -6.31
N TYR A 109 9.49 0.38 -7.27
CA TYR A 109 10.21 -0.01 -8.49
C TYR A 109 9.31 0.16 -9.71
N GLU A 110 9.87 0.60 -10.82
CA GLU A 110 9.19 0.60 -12.12
C GLU A 110 10.12 0.14 -13.24
N TYR A 111 9.55 -0.51 -14.25
CA TYR A 111 10.21 -0.73 -15.53
C TYR A 111 9.89 0.41 -16.49
N VAL A 112 10.90 0.93 -17.18
CA VAL A 112 10.75 1.97 -18.18
C VAL A 112 11.26 1.46 -19.51
N SER A 113 10.36 1.24 -20.46
CA SER A 113 10.72 0.87 -21.83
C SER A 113 11.47 2.01 -22.54
N GLY A 114 12.47 1.64 -23.33
CA GLY A 114 13.21 2.55 -24.20
C GLY A 114 14.66 2.13 -24.36
N THR A 115 15.16 2.22 -25.59
CA THR A 115 16.56 1.93 -25.91
C THR A 115 17.40 3.16 -25.61
N LEU A 116 18.11 3.13 -24.49
CA LEU A 116 19.07 4.16 -24.06
C LEU A 116 20.43 3.52 -23.82
N SER A 117 21.51 4.31 -23.90
CA SER A 117 22.77 3.90 -23.29
C SER A 117 22.58 3.73 -21.77
N TRP A 118 23.39 2.91 -21.12
CA TRP A 118 23.39 2.78 -19.66
C TRP A 118 23.57 4.14 -18.98
N SER A 119 24.48 4.98 -19.52
CA SER A 119 24.74 6.32 -18.99
C SER A 119 23.51 7.24 -19.07
N ASP A 120 22.77 7.19 -20.17
CA ASP A 120 21.55 7.97 -20.34
C ASP A 120 20.40 7.41 -19.50
N ALA A 121 20.30 6.09 -19.38
CA ALA A 121 19.32 5.43 -18.50
C ALA A 121 19.57 5.81 -17.03
N ASN A 122 20.82 5.78 -16.57
CA ASN A 122 21.23 6.21 -15.24
C ASN A 122 20.90 7.69 -14.99
N THR A 123 21.27 8.56 -15.93
CA THR A 123 20.92 9.98 -15.85
C THR A 123 19.41 10.16 -15.77
N THR A 124 18.65 9.48 -16.62
CA THR A 124 17.19 9.60 -16.66
C THR A 124 16.56 9.08 -15.37
N ALA A 125 16.99 7.93 -14.85
CA ALA A 125 16.55 7.38 -13.57
C ALA A 125 16.81 8.37 -12.42
N SER A 126 18.00 8.96 -12.34
CA SER A 126 18.39 9.92 -11.30
C SER A 126 17.55 11.20 -11.27
N THR A 127 16.96 11.60 -12.40
CA THR A 127 16.09 12.78 -12.48
C THR A 127 14.66 12.52 -12.02
N ARG A 128 14.26 11.25 -11.91
CA ARG A 128 12.90 10.89 -11.52
C ARG A 128 12.64 11.21 -10.06
N ASN A 129 11.37 11.45 -9.77
CA ASN A 129 10.88 11.67 -8.42
C ASN A 129 9.54 10.98 -8.24
N PHE A 130 9.45 10.15 -7.20
CA PHE A 130 8.23 9.45 -6.84
C PHE A 130 7.81 9.86 -5.43
N TYR A 131 6.84 10.77 -5.34
CA TYR A 131 6.38 11.34 -4.05
C TYR A 131 7.53 11.78 -3.14
N GLY A 132 8.48 12.56 -3.66
CA GLY A 132 9.63 13.03 -2.88
C GLY A 132 10.80 12.05 -2.79
N LEU A 133 10.63 10.79 -3.21
CA LEU A 133 11.71 9.80 -3.30
C LEU A 133 12.48 9.95 -4.62
N LYS A 134 13.81 9.94 -4.57
CA LYS A 134 14.65 10.02 -5.77
C LYS A 134 14.80 8.67 -6.45
N GLY A 135 14.68 8.67 -7.78
CA GLY A 135 14.89 7.48 -8.60
C GLY A 135 16.37 7.22 -8.84
N TYR A 136 16.73 5.96 -9.08
CA TYR A 136 18.05 5.51 -9.49
C TYR A 136 17.91 4.18 -10.23
N LEU A 137 18.92 3.77 -11.03
CA LEU A 137 18.88 2.42 -11.61
C LEU A 137 18.91 1.38 -10.51
N VAL A 138 18.06 0.36 -10.63
CA VAL A 138 17.84 -0.64 -9.58
C VAL A 138 19.13 -1.29 -9.10
N THR A 139 19.21 -1.49 -7.79
CA THR A 139 20.22 -2.35 -7.16
C THR A 139 19.52 -3.61 -6.66
N ILE A 140 20.16 -4.78 -6.73
CA ILE A 140 19.50 -6.05 -6.38
C ILE A 140 20.36 -6.81 -5.38
N THR A 141 19.93 -6.80 -4.13
CA THR A 141 20.71 -7.26 -2.98
C THR A 141 20.20 -8.57 -2.40
N SER A 142 19.11 -9.12 -2.93
CA SER A 142 18.54 -10.40 -2.47
C SER A 142 17.76 -11.15 -3.56
N GLU A 143 17.59 -12.46 -3.38
CA GLU A 143 16.79 -13.31 -4.26
C GLU A 143 15.33 -12.86 -4.34
N LYS A 144 14.74 -12.44 -3.21
CA LYS A 144 13.35 -11.98 -3.17
C LYS A 144 13.16 -10.66 -3.92
N GLU A 145 14.11 -9.76 -3.79
CA GLU A 145 14.13 -8.52 -4.57
C GLU A 145 14.23 -8.82 -6.07
N ASN A 146 15.13 -9.74 -6.46
CA ASN A 146 15.25 -10.19 -7.84
C ASN A 146 13.92 -10.70 -8.39
N ILE A 147 13.24 -11.59 -7.65
CA ILE A 147 11.91 -12.12 -8.03
C ILE A 147 10.88 -10.99 -8.20
N PHE A 148 10.87 -10.02 -7.29
CA PHE A 148 9.95 -8.88 -7.37
C PHE A 148 10.23 -8.04 -8.63
N VAL A 149 11.50 -7.68 -8.85
CA VAL A 149 11.94 -6.89 -9.99
C VAL A 149 11.64 -7.60 -11.32
N THR A 150 11.84 -8.92 -11.39
CA THR A 150 11.46 -9.74 -12.55
C THR A 150 9.99 -9.58 -12.93
N SER A 151 9.10 -9.49 -11.93
CA SER A 151 7.65 -9.34 -12.19
C SER A 151 7.24 -8.03 -12.86
N LEU A 152 8.15 -7.04 -12.90
CA LEU A 152 7.93 -5.73 -13.51
C LEU A 152 8.36 -5.68 -14.98
N VAL A 153 9.30 -6.55 -15.37
CA VAL A 153 9.85 -6.59 -16.72
C VAL A 153 8.81 -7.23 -17.66
N PRO A 154 8.51 -6.64 -18.83
CA PRO A 154 7.65 -7.27 -19.82
C PRO A 154 8.22 -8.61 -20.31
N GLU A 155 7.33 -9.53 -20.71
CA GLU A 155 7.74 -10.82 -21.27
C GLU A 155 8.68 -10.63 -22.46
N ASP A 156 9.78 -11.39 -22.48
CA ASP A 156 10.86 -11.36 -23.47
C ASP A 156 11.70 -10.07 -23.52
N TYR A 157 11.51 -9.12 -22.58
CA TYR A 157 12.29 -7.88 -22.55
C TYR A 157 13.46 -7.97 -21.56
N SER A 158 14.41 -7.06 -21.72
CA SER A 158 15.47 -6.80 -20.75
C SER A 158 15.53 -5.32 -20.36
N GLY A 159 16.41 -4.98 -19.43
CA GLY A 159 16.75 -3.59 -19.18
C GLY A 159 17.97 -3.39 -18.30
N TRP A 160 18.45 -2.15 -18.29
CA TRP A 160 19.59 -1.75 -17.46
C TRP A 160 19.30 -1.83 -15.96
N MET A 161 20.32 -2.23 -15.21
CA MET A 161 20.40 -2.12 -13.74
C MET A 161 21.60 -1.27 -13.32
N GLY A 162 21.72 -0.97 -12.03
CA GLY A 162 22.79 -0.15 -11.46
C GLY A 162 24.17 -0.79 -11.38
N ALA A 163 24.38 -1.97 -11.96
CA ALA A 163 25.62 -2.72 -11.86
C ALA A 163 26.64 -2.30 -12.94
N THR A 164 27.91 -2.18 -12.55
CA THR A 164 29.01 -1.92 -13.49
C THR A 164 30.34 -2.41 -12.94
N ASP A 165 31.27 -2.79 -13.82
CA ASP A 165 32.69 -2.96 -13.50
C ASP A 165 33.61 -1.97 -14.24
N ASP A 166 33.04 -0.93 -14.88
CA ASP A 166 33.81 0.07 -15.64
C ASP A 166 34.81 0.78 -14.72
N PRO A 167 36.13 0.64 -14.97
CA PRO A 167 37.17 1.21 -14.09
C PRO A 167 37.09 2.73 -13.97
N ASN A 168 36.49 3.43 -14.95
CA ASN A 168 36.29 4.88 -14.88
C ASN A 168 35.21 5.29 -13.87
N LEU A 169 34.25 4.41 -13.58
CA LEU A 169 33.18 4.64 -12.62
C LEU A 169 33.51 4.04 -11.25
N THR A 170 34.14 2.87 -11.22
CA THR A 170 34.43 2.13 -9.99
C THR A 170 35.73 2.57 -9.33
N GLY A 171 36.70 3.05 -10.13
CA GLY A 171 38.05 3.35 -9.66
C GLY A 171 38.86 2.10 -9.27
N ASP A 172 38.36 0.90 -9.61
CA ASP A 172 39.00 -0.39 -9.36
C ASP A 172 39.49 -1.01 -10.69
N THR A 173 40.18 -2.15 -10.61
CA THR A 173 40.50 -2.94 -11.80
C THR A 173 39.26 -3.63 -12.36
N GLU A 174 39.27 -3.94 -13.66
CA GLU A 174 38.23 -4.73 -14.34
C GLU A 174 37.91 -6.04 -13.60
N ASP A 175 36.76 -6.64 -13.93
CA ASP A 175 36.23 -7.89 -13.38
C ASP A 175 35.70 -7.77 -11.93
N THR A 176 35.69 -6.55 -11.38
CA THR A 176 35.09 -6.24 -10.08
C THR A 176 33.82 -5.41 -10.23
N TRP A 177 32.69 -6.02 -9.90
CA TRP A 177 31.37 -5.44 -10.10
C TRP A 177 30.87 -4.71 -8.86
N TYR A 178 30.40 -3.49 -9.09
CA TYR A 178 29.87 -2.57 -8.10
C TYR A 178 28.43 -2.15 -8.42
N TRP A 179 27.67 -1.82 -7.38
CA TRP A 179 26.50 -0.95 -7.55
C TRP A 179 27.00 0.48 -7.73
N ALA A 180 26.70 1.12 -8.87
CA ALA A 180 27.06 2.51 -9.16
C ALA A 180 25.98 3.52 -8.74
N THR A 181 24.80 3.04 -8.35
CA THR A 181 23.61 3.84 -8.12
C THR A 181 22.97 3.51 -6.78
N GLY A 182 22.01 4.33 -6.37
CA GLY A 182 21.21 4.08 -5.18
C GLY A 182 21.96 4.26 -3.85
N PRO A 183 21.32 3.87 -2.74
CA PRO A 183 21.93 3.80 -1.41
C PRO A 183 23.18 2.91 -1.33
N GLU A 184 23.27 1.92 -2.23
CA GLU A 184 24.34 0.93 -2.34
C GLU A 184 25.51 1.43 -3.21
N ALA A 185 25.47 2.65 -3.74
CA ALA A 185 26.50 3.19 -4.62
C ALA A 185 27.91 3.06 -4.01
N GLY A 186 28.83 2.47 -4.77
CA GLY A 186 30.22 2.21 -4.37
C GLY A 186 30.42 0.89 -3.61
N THR A 187 29.39 0.06 -3.45
CA THR A 187 29.53 -1.27 -2.82
C THR A 187 29.85 -2.35 -3.84
N LYS A 188 30.82 -3.21 -3.50
CA LYS A 188 31.19 -4.41 -4.26
C LYS A 188 30.16 -5.51 -4.02
N PHE A 189 29.63 -6.12 -5.07
CA PHE A 189 28.69 -7.26 -4.93
C PHE A 189 29.18 -8.54 -5.61
N PHE A 190 30.06 -8.44 -6.61
CA PHE A 190 30.58 -9.59 -7.35
C PHE A 190 32.02 -9.36 -7.83
N TYR A 191 32.79 -10.44 -7.95
CA TYR A 191 34.10 -10.48 -8.59
C TYR A 191 34.18 -11.69 -9.50
N GLY A 192 34.58 -11.51 -10.75
CA GLY A 192 34.76 -12.60 -11.69
C GLY A 192 34.38 -12.23 -13.12
N ARG A 193 34.81 -13.09 -14.04
CA ARG A 193 34.53 -13.01 -15.47
C ARG A 193 34.58 -14.41 -16.05
N TYR A 194 33.52 -14.87 -16.69
CA TYR A 194 33.47 -16.16 -17.33
C TYR A 194 34.23 -16.15 -18.67
N PRO A 195 34.92 -17.24 -19.03
CA PRO A 195 35.33 -18.38 -18.21
C PRO A 195 36.66 -18.14 -17.47
N ASP A 196 37.21 -16.94 -17.57
CA ASP A 196 38.61 -16.62 -17.28
C ASP A 196 38.93 -16.53 -15.78
N ILE A 197 38.01 -16.00 -14.98
CA ILE A 197 38.16 -15.71 -13.55
C ILE A 197 37.00 -16.36 -12.78
N GLY A 198 37.35 -17.15 -11.77
CA GLY A 198 36.37 -17.83 -10.92
C GLY A 198 35.47 -16.83 -10.18
N PRO A 199 34.13 -17.05 -10.17
CA PRO A 199 33.19 -16.09 -9.61
C PRO A 199 33.18 -16.13 -8.07
N GLU A 200 33.18 -14.96 -7.45
CA GLU A 200 32.92 -14.73 -6.04
C GLU A 200 31.75 -13.74 -5.88
N CYS A 201 30.67 -14.22 -5.28
CA CYS A 201 29.46 -13.44 -5.03
C CYS A 201 29.44 -13.00 -3.55
N TYR A 202 29.48 -11.70 -3.28
CA TYR A 202 29.60 -11.17 -1.92
C TYR A 202 28.26 -10.95 -1.21
N VAL A 203 27.24 -10.53 -1.96
CA VAL A 203 25.92 -10.20 -1.42
C VAL A 203 24.85 -11.04 -2.11
N TYR A 204 24.52 -10.68 -3.34
CA TYR A 204 23.62 -11.41 -4.21
C TYR A 204 24.03 -11.15 -5.65
N CYS A 205 23.95 -12.19 -6.47
CA CYS A 205 24.22 -12.13 -7.89
C CYS A 205 23.40 -13.21 -8.58
N ASN A 206 22.83 -12.87 -9.73
CA ASN A 206 22.03 -13.81 -10.52
C ASN A 206 22.44 -13.80 -11.99
N TRP A 207 23.75 -13.76 -12.24
CA TRP A 207 24.31 -13.88 -13.58
C TRP A 207 23.80 -15.13 -14.29
N ASN A 208 23.52 -14.99 -15.59
CA ASN A 208 23.16 -16.10 -16.45
C ASN A 208 24.34 -17.09 -16.58
N SER A 209 24.05 -18.32 -17.02
CA SER A 209 25.10 -19.30 -17.26
C SER A 209 26.07 -18.82 -18.33
N GLY A 210 27.30 -18.54 -17.94
CA GLY A 210 28.33 -18.00 -18.82
C GLY A 210 28.58 -16.50 -18.65
N GLU A 211 27.92 -15.84 -17.68
CA GLU A 211 28.05 -14.40 -17.42
C GLU A 211 28.66 -14.10 -16.04
N PRO A 212 29.22 -12.89 -15.85
CA PRO A 212 29.54 -11.90 -16.89
C PRO A 212 30.75 -12.34 -17.70
N ASN A 213 30.76 -12.14 -19.03
CA ASN A 213 31.83 -12.64 -19.90
C ASN A 213 32.75 -11.55 -20.49
N GLY A 214 32.38 -10.29 -20.32
CA GLY A 214 33.11 -9.14 -20.83
C GLY A 214 33.27 -9.21 -22.35
N ALA A 215 32.26 -9.66 -23.11
CA ALA A 215 32.42 -9.89 -24.53
C ALA A 215 32.84 -8.59 -25.22
N ASN A 216 33.55 -8.75 -26.34
CA ASN A 216 34.13 -7.62 -27.08
C ASN A 216 35.15 -6.77 -26.28
N GLY A 217 35.54 -7.18 -25.07
CA GLY A 217 36.57 -6.52 -24.26
C GLY A 217 36.16 -5.18 -23.66
N GLY A 218 34.87 -4.97 -23.40
CA GLY A 218 34.38 -3.72 -22.79
C GLY A 218 32.93 -3.77 -22.31
N GLU A 219 32.34 -4.96 -22.18
CA GLU A 219 31.02 -5.11 -21.56
C GLU A 219 31.17 -4.94 -20.06
N SER A 220 30.73 -3.79 -19.57
CA SER A 220 30.98 -3.34 -18.21
C SER A 220 29.74 -2.85 -17.49
N TYR A 221 28.56 -3.16 -18.01
CA TYR A 221 27.28 -2.64 -17.54
C TYR A 221 26.25 -3.74 -17.46
N GLY A 222 25.57 -3.86 -16.31
CA GLY A 222 24.65 -4.95 -16.04
C GLY A 222 23.30 -4.78 -16.72
N GLU A 223 22.87 -5.84 -17.40
CA GLU A 223 21.55 -6.07 -17.97
C GLU A 223 20.76 -7.08 -17.11
N PHE A 224 19.46 -6.83 -16.97
CA PHE A 224 18.51 -7.72 -16.30
C PHE A 224 17.49 -8.26 -17.30
N TYR A 225 17.32 -9.58 -17.37
CA TYR A 225 16.31 -10.21 -18.22
C TYR A 225 14.97 -10.44 -17.51
N TYR A 226 13.89 -10.53 -18.29
CA TYR A 226 12.59 -11.07 -17.83
C TYR A 226 12.68 -12.49 -17.21
N SER A 227 13.72 -13.27 -17.53
CA SER A 227 13.96 -14.56 -16.86
C SER A 227 14.46 -14.42 -15.41
N GLY A 228 14.85 -13.20 -15.02
CA GLY A 228 15.46 -12.87 -13.74
C GLY A 228 16.98 -13.03 -13.71
N PHE A 229 17.59 -13.59 -14.76
CA PHE A 229 19.05 -13.70 -14.89
C PHE A 229 19.68 -12.44 -15.45
N TRP A 230 20.97 -12.27 -15.20
CA TRP A 230 21.72 -11.06 -15.56
C TRP A 230 22.76 -11.33 -16.64
N ASN A 231 23.11 -10.29 -17.37
CA ASN A 231 24.14 -10.29 -18.41
C ASN A 231 24.94 -8.98 -18.34
N ASP A 232 26.13 -8.93 -18.93
CA ASP A 232 26.88 -7.70 -19.12
C ASP A 232 26.83 -7.23 -20.57
N LEU A 233 26.85 -5.92 -20.77
CA LEU A 233 26.75 -5.29 -22.09
C LEU A 233 27.65 -4.05 -22.19
N LEU A 234 27.88 -3.63 -23.43
CA LEU A 234 28.53 -2.35 -23.76
C LEU A 234 27.61 -1.21 -23.33
N VAL A 235 28.20 -0.08 -22.93
CA VAL A 235 27.47 1.11 -22.44
C VAL A 235 26.35 1.57 -23.39
N ASP A 236 26.53 1.41 -24.70
CA ASP A 236 25.63 1.86 -25.76
C ASP A 236 24.92 0.71 -26.48
N SER A 237 24.89 -0.48 -25.87
CA SER A 237 24.17 -1.64 -26.42
C SER A 237 22.68 -1.34 -26.62
N SER A 238 22.16 -1.74 -27.77
CA SER A 238 20.73 -1.67 -28.06
C SER A 238 19.95 -2.90 -27.58
N GLU A 239 20.62 -3.88 -26.97
CA GLU A 239 20.00 -5.10 -26.45
C GLU A 239 19.16 -4.84 -25.20
N ALA A 240 19.54 -3.84 -24.40
CA ALA A 240 18.70 -3.35 -23.31
C ALA A 240 17.51 -2.55 -23.85
N GLU A 241 16.31 -3.15 -23.79
CA GLU A 241 15.07 -2.56 -24.32
C GLU A 241 14.36 -1.62 -23.33
N GLY A 242 14.96 -1.41 -22.16
CA GLY A 242 14.48 -0.51 -21.12
C GLY A 242 15.47 -0.40 -19.96
N TYR A 243 14.96 0.05 -18.81
CA TYR A 243 15.71 0.12 -17.57
C TYR A 243 14.79 0.05 -16.37
N LEU A 244 15.32 -0.48 -15.28
CA LEU A 244 14.61 -0.61 -14.01
C LEU A 244 14.99 0.54 -13.10
N VAL A 245 13.98 1.25 -12.60
CA VAL A 245 14.15 2.35 -11.66
C VAL A 245 13.68 1.92 -10.29
N GLU A 246 14.47 2.24 -9.28
CA GLU A 246 14.17 2.04 -7.87
C GLU A 246 14.07 3.39 -7.16
N TYR A 247 13.20 3.47 -6.15
CA TYR A 247 12.94 4.67 -5.35
C TYR A 247 12.90 4.33 -3.86
N GLY A 248 13.68 5.06 -3.06
CA GLY A 248 13.74 4.90 -1.61
C GLY A 248 15.17 4.83 -1.10
N GLY A 249 15.37 5.02 0.21
CA GLY A 249 16.66 4.86 0.86
C GLY A 249 17.72 5.93 0.56
N MET A 250 17.49 6.84 -0.40
CA MET A 250 18.50 7.83 -0.79
C MET A 250 18.72 8.87 0.33
N PRO A 251 19.96 9.37 0.50
CA PRO A 251 20.22 10.47 1.41
C PRO A 251 19.33 11.68 1.06
N ASN A 252 18.53 12.12 2.03
CA ASN A 252 17.57 13.22 1.94
C ASN A 252 16.23 12.91 1.26
N ASP A 253 15.89 11.64 1.03
CA ASP A 253 14.51 11.29 0.67
C ASP A 253 13.54 11.75 1.76
N VAL A 254 12.53 12.54 1.35
CA VAL A 254 11.43 12.96 2.21
C VAL A 254 10.14 12.58 1.51
N SER A 255 9.54 11.47 1.93
CA SER A 255 8.30 10.98 1.34
C SER A 255 7.16 11.98 1.53
N THR A 256 6.44 12.24 0.45
CA THR A 256 5.20 13.02 0.41
C THR A 256 4.00 12.15 0.08
N LEU A 257 4.11 10.83 0.28
CA LEU A 257 3.01 9.90 0.07
C LEU A 257 1.81 10.26 0.97
N PRO A 258 0.58 10.13 0.47
CA PRO A 258 -0.61 10.11 1.32
C PRO A 258 -0.46 9.08 2.44
N THR A 259 -0.58 9.50 3.71
CA THR A 259 -0.46 8.63 4.89
C THR A 259 -1.69 8.76 5.78
N ALA A 260 -2.14 7.65 6.35
CA ALA A 260 -3.21 7.61 7.34
C ALA A 260 -2.89 6.67 8.50
N THR A 261 -3.59 6.85 9.63
CA THR A 261 -3.42 6.05 10.85
C THR A 261 -4.51 5.00 10.96
N VAL A 262 -4.14 3.77 11.29
CA VAL A 262 -5.05 2.69 11.66
C VAL A 262 -5.02 2.49 13.17
N LYS A 263 -6.19 2.55 13.82
CA LYS A 263 -6.37 2.25 15.24
C LYS A 263 -7.04 0.89 15.44
N VAL A 264 -6.36 -0.06 16.07
CA VAL A 264 -6.94 -1.38 16.37
C VAL A 264 -7.26 -1.51 17.84
N VAL A 265 -8.50 -1.91 18.16
CA VAL A 265 -8.91 -2.24 19.52
C VAL A 265 -8.89 -3.76 19.69
N VAL A 266 -7.97 -4.26 20.51
CA VAL A 266 -7.81 -5.68 20.82
C VAL A 266 -8.51 -6.01 22.12
N LEU A 267 -9.48 -6.92 22.05
CA LEU A 267 -10.37 -7.28 23.16
C LEU A 267 -9.89 -8.55 23.86
N ASN A 268 -9.99 -8.60 25.19
CA ASN A 268 -9.45 -9.69 26.00
C ASN A 268 -10.34 -10.96 26.01
N ASN A 269 -10.68 -11.56 24.87
CA ASN A 269 -11.42 -12.85 24.67
C ASN A 269 -12.67 -13.13 25.52
N SER A 270 -13.06 -12.18 26.35
CA SER A 270 -14.26 -12.16 27.13
C SER A 270 -15.40 -11.90 26.16
N THR A 271 -16.49 -12.64 26.34
CA THR A 271 -17.83 -12.32 25.85
C THR A 271 -18.32 -11.01 26.47
N LEU A 272 -17.56 -9.92 26.30
CA LEU A 272 -17.94 -8.60 26.75
C LEU A 272 -19.21 -8.19 25.97
N PRO A 273 -20.22 -7.62 26.66
CA PRO A 273 -21.44 -7.10 26.06
C PRO A 273 -21.19 -6.20 24.86
N ILE A 274 -20.02 -5.55 24.79
CA ILE A 274 -19.56 -4.70 23.68
C ILE A 274 -19.68 -5.40 22.31
N HIS A 275 -19.37 -6.70 22.17
CA HIS A 275 -19.55 -7.37 20.87
C HIS A 275 -21.02 -7.53 20.48
N ALA A 276 -21.88 -7.86 21.46
CA ALA A 276 -23.32 -7.99 21.24
C ALA A 276 -23.96 -6.62 20.99
N GLU A 277 -23.55 -5.60 21.73
CA GLU A 277 -24.04 -4.22 21.62
C GLU A 277 -23.57 -3.55 20.33
N LEU A 278 -22.32 -3.73 19.90
CA LEU A 278 -21.83 -3.15 18.66
C LEU A 278 -22.45 -3.83 17.44
N LYS A 279 -22.60 -5.17 17.48
CA LYS A 279 -23.31 -5.92 16.44
C LYS A 279 -24.80 -5.59 16.42
N ALA A 280 -25.43 -5.41 17.58
CA ALA A 280 -26.81 -4.93 17.68
C ALA A 280 -26.95 -3.49 17.16
N SER A 281 -26.00 -2.61 17.48
CA SER A 281 -25.94 -1.22 16.99
C SER A 281 -25.81 -1.19 15.47
N TYR A 282 -24.90 -1.99 14.90
CA TYR A 282 -24.78 -2.18 13.45
C TYR A 282 -26.10 -2.65 12.83
N ASN A 283 -26.67 -3.75 13.32
CA ASN A 283 -27.92 -4.30 12.80
C ASN A 283 -29.09 -3.31 12.90
N ASN A 284 -29.20 -2.56 14.00
CA ASN A 284 -30.22 -1.53 14.17
C ASN A 284 -30.03 -0.36 13.19
N ARG A 285 -28.79 0.03 12.92
CA ARG A 285 -28.47 1.09 11.95
C ARG A 285 -28.74 0.65 10.51
N VAL A 286 -28.39 -0.58 10.14
CA VAL A 286 -28.77 -1.16 8.84
C VAL A 286 -30.29 -1.12 8.66
N LYS A 287 -31.05 -1.59 9.66
CA LYS A 287 -32.53 -1.53 9.61
C LYS A 287 -33.05 -0.09 9.43
N THR A 288 -32.45 0.87 10.15
CA THR A 288 -32.84 2.28 10.08
C THR A 288 -32.58 2.85 8.69
N VAL A 289 -31.38 2.62 8.15
CA VAL A 289 -30.97 3.09 6.82
C VAL A 289 -31.85 2.47 5.72
N ASN A 290 -32.09 1.16 5.76
CA ASN A 290 -32.98 0.49 4.80
C ASN A 290 -34.42 1.02 4.88
N SER A 291 -34.90 1.32 6.09
CA SER A 291 -36.22 1.92 6.31
C SER A 291 -36.29 3.33 5.70
N LEU A 292 -35.26 4.16 5.90
CA LEU A 292 -35.20 5.51 5.33
C LEU A 292 -35.12 5.47 3.80
N GLN A 293 -34.30 4.59 3.20
CA GLN A 293 -34.28 4.38 1.75
C GLN A 293 -35.68 4.02 1.23
N THR A 294 -36.38 3.10 1.90
CA THR A 294 -37.75 2.70 1.51
C THR A 294 -38.73 3.88 1.60
N GLN A 295 -38.66 4.68 2.67
CA GLN A 295 -39.50 5.87 2.83
C GLN A 295 -39.26 6.90 1.74
N ILE A 296 -38.00 7.14 1.40
CA ILE A 296 -37.60 8.03 0.30
C ILE A 296 -38.17 7.51 -1.01
N LEU A 297 -37.89 6.24 -1.36
CA LEU A 297 -38.35 5.62 -2.60
C LEU A 297 -39.88 5.71 -2.75
N ASN A 298 -40.64 5.60 -1.65
CA ASN A 298 -42.11 5.74 -1.68
C ASN A 298 -42.59 7.18 -1.95
N LYS A 299 -41.85 8.19 -1.49
CA LYS A 299 -42.14 9.62 -1.71
C LYS A 299 -41.72 10.13 -3.09
N LEU A 300 -40.85 9.40 -3.79
CA LEU A 300 -40.33 9.84 -5.08
C LEU A 300 -41.42 9.95 -6.17
N PRO A 301 -41.25 10.88 -7.12
CA PRO A 301 -42.03 10.92 -8.36
C PRO A 301 -41.97 9.61 -9.14
N ALA A 302 -43.01 9.29 -9.91
CA ALA A 302 -43.10 8.03 -10.65
C ALA A 302 -41.91 7.78 -11.60
N GLY A 303 -41.41 8.83 -12.26
CA GLY A 303 -40.23 8.75 -13.13
C GLY A 303 -38.96 8.34 -12.39
N CYS A 304 -38.77 8.84 -11.16
CA CYS A 304 -37.63 8.47 -10.30
C CYS A 304 -37.71 7.02 -9.79
N LYS A 305 -38.92 6.51 -9.52
CA LYS A 305 -39.11 5.13 -9.04
C LYS A 305 -38.69 4.08 -10.07
N GLN A 306 -38.82 4.39 -11.36
CA GLN A 306 -38.46 3.50 -12.46
C GLN A 306 -36.98 3.56 -12.83
N SER A 307 -36.37 4.74 -12.72
CA SER A 307 -35.02 5.02 -13.23
C SER A 307 -33.94 5.09 -12.13
N GLY A 308 -34.34 5.18 -10.87
CA GLY A 308 -33.44 5.38 -9.74
C GLY A 308 -33.17 6.87 -9.44
N VAL A 309 -32.90 7.19 -8.17
CA VAL A 309 -32.79 8.57 -7.65
C VAL A 309 -31.72 9.38 -8.37
N SER A 310 -30.58 8.77 -8.68
CA SER A 310 -29.43 9.43 -9.30
C SER A 310 -29.48 9.49 -10.83
N SER A 311 -30.57 9.04 -11.46
CA SER A 311 -30.68 9.03 -12.92
C SER A 311 -31.05 10.40 -13.51
N ALA A 312 -30.71 10.61 -14.79
CA ALA A 312 -31.11 11.80 -15.54
C ALA A 312 -32.64 11.93 -15.70
N GLY A 313 -33.37 10.81 -15.68
CA GLY A 313 -34.84 10.78 -15.77
C GLY A 313 -35.56 11.07 -14.45
N CYS A 314 -34.83 11.23 -13.35
CA CYS A 314 -35.41 11.56 -12.05
C CYS A 314 -35.49 13.07 -11.82
N SER A 315 -36.70 13.57 -11.55
CA SER A 315 -37.03 15.00 -11.41
C SER A 315 -36.75 15.59 -10.02
N VAL A 316 -35.99 14.92 -9.16
CA VAL A 316 -35.55 15.48 -7.86
C VAL A 316 -34.40 16.47 -8.06
N PRO A 317 -34.22 17.44 -7.15
CA PRO A 317 -33.08 18.37 -7.18
C PRO A 317 -31.71 17.67 -7.19
N ASP A 318 -30.71 18.25 -7.84
CA ASP A 318 -29.39 17.62 -7.98
C ASP A 318 -28.69 17.40 -6.64
N ASN A 319 -28.91 18.27 -5.65
CA ASN A 319 -28.38 18.05 -4.30
C ASN A 319 -28.96 16.78 -3.64
N VAL A 320 -30.23 16.42 -3.93
CA VAL A 320 -30.83 15.15 -3.48
C VAL A 320 -30.14 13.97 -4.17
N LYS A 321 -29.81 14.09 -5.46
CA LYS A 321 -29.07 13.05 -6.20
C LYS A 321 -27.67 12.83 -5.61
N THR A 322 -26.93 13.90 -5.34
CA THR A 322 -25.60 13.84 -4.73
C THR A 322 -25.63 13.18 -3.35
N MET A 323 -26.54 13.62 -2.47
CA MET A 323 -26.68 13.03 -1.13
C MET A 323 -27.08 11.56 -1.20
N TRP A 324 -27.95 11.18 -2.16
CA TRP A 324 -28.35 9.78 -2.34
C TRP A 324 -27.13 8.94 -2.73
N THR A 325 -26.38 9.34 -3.76
CA THR A 325 -25.18 8.63 -4.21
C THR A 325 -24.14 8.51 -3.09
N GLN A 326 -23.92 9.58 -2.33
CA GLN A 326 -23.00 9.56 -1.21
C GLN A 326 -23.48 8.63 -0.07
N SER A 327 -24.78 8.58 0.18
CA SER A 327 -25.36 7.66 1.17
C SER A 327 -25.19 6.18 0.76
N GLU A 328 -25.39 5.85 -0.52
CA GLU A 328 -25.15 4.50 -1.05
C GLU A 328 -23.68 4.10 -0.90
N GLN A 329 -22.76 5.03 -1.16
CA GLN A 329 -21.33 4.78 -0.98
C GLN A 329 -21.00 4.44 0.47
N TYR A 330 -21.53 5.19 1.45
CA TYR A 330 -21.34 4.87 2.86
C TYR A 330 -21.95 3.51 3.25
N ILE A 331 -23.14 3.17 2.72
CA ILE A 331 -23.77 1.87 2.97
C ILE A 331 -22.89 0.74 2.42
N GLU A 332 -22.32 0.90 1.23
CA GLU A 332 -21.47 -0.11 0.62
C GLU A 332 -20.12 -0.24 1.33
N ASN A 333 -19.52 0.88 1.74
CA ASN A 333 -18.32 0.90 2.58
C ASN A 333 -18.55 0.15 3.90
N ALA A 334 -19.71 0.34 4.53
CA ALA A 334 -20.08 -0.35 5.76
C ALA A 334 -20.19 -1.88 5.60
N LYS A 335 -20.56 -2.37 4.41
CA LYS A 335 -20.59 -3.81 4.12
C LYS A 335 -19.19 -4.38 3.86
N LYS A 336 -18.33 -3.62 3.19
CA LYS A 336 -17.00 -4.07 2.72
C LYS A 336 -15.91 -4.02 3.78
N THR A 337 -16.01 -3.09 4.73
CA THR A 337 -14.91 -2.75 5.66
C THR A 337 -14.44 -3.90 6.55
N GLY A 338 -15.31 -4.84 6.93
CA GLY A 338 -15.00 -5.88 7.93
C GLY A 338 -14.82 -5.37 9.37
N ASN A 339 -14.69 -4.05 9.59
CA ASN A 339 -14.69 -3.40 10.91
C ASN A 339 -16.07 -2.88 11.30
N MET A 340 -16.63 -3.40 12.40
CA MET A 340 -17.94 -2.99 12.92
C MET A 340 -18.03 -1.51 13.36
N ILE A 341 -16.96 -0.89 13.89
CA ILE A 341 -16.99 0.54 14.27
C ILE A 341 -17.11 1.42 13.02
N LYS A 342 -16.26 1.17 12.01
CA LYS A 342 -16.28 1.91 10.73
C LYS A 342 -17.64 1.72 10.05
N ALA A 343 -18.14 0.49 10.02
CA ALA A 343 -19.45 0.18 9.50
C ALA A 343 -20.58 0.93 10.24
N VAL A 344 -20.53 0.99 11.57
CA VAL A 344 -21.49 1.76 12.38
C VAL A 344 -21.43 3.27 12.10
N ASN A 345 -20.25 3.82 11.88
CA ASN A 345 -20.03 5.23 11.56
C ASN A 345 -20.47 5.58 10.14
N ASP A 346 -20.14 4.75 9.15
CA ASP A 346 -20.60 4.94 7.77
C ASP A 346 -22.13 4.87 7.70
N LEU A 347 -22.75 3.91 8.39
CA LEU A 347 -24.21 3.87 8.51
C LEU A 347 -24.79 5.09 9.24
N LYS A 348 -24.01 5.77 10.12
CA LYS A 348 -24.42 7.06 10.71
C LYS A 348 -24.51 8.14 9.64
N LYS A 349 -23.45 8.28 8.84
CA LYS A 349 -23.36 9.29 7.77
C LYS A 349 -24.42 9.05 6.71
N ALA A 350 -24.62 7.79 6.31
CA ALA A 350 -25.71 7.40 5.42
C ALA A 350 -27.07 7.80 5.99
N LYS A 351 -27.33 7.50 7.27
CA LYS A 351 -28.57 7.91 7.95
C LYS A 351 -28.78 9.43 7.90
N GLU A 352 -27.77 10.22 8.26
CA GLU A 352 -27.85 11.70 8.29
C GLU A 352 -28.16 12.29 6.91
N LEU A 353 -27.57 11.74 5.84
CA LEU A 353 -27.87 12.13 4.46
C LEU A 353 -29.30 11.76 4.06
N LEU A 354 -29.75 10.55 4.39
CA LEU A 354 -31.10 10.08 4.07
C LEU A 354 -32.17 10.87 4.83
N GLU A 355 -31.95 11.23 6.09
CA GLU A 355 -32.84 12.11 6.84
C GLU A 355 -32.93 13.50 6.20
N GLN A 356 -31.80 14.07 5.75
CA GLN A 356 -31.79 15.33 5.00
C GLN A 356 -32.56 15.23 3.68
N ILE A 357 -32.43 14.14 2.94
CA ILE A 357 -33.20 13.90 1.72
C ILE A 357 -34.69 13.90 2.02
N LEU A 358 -35.13 13.21 3.08
CA LEU A 358 -36.55 13.10 3.45
C LEU A 358 -37.19 14.45 3.74
N THR A 359 -36.42 15.45 4.21
CA THR A 359 -36.91 16.82 4.42
C THR A 359 -37.05 17.65 3.14
N LYS A 360 -36.48 17.17 2.02
CA LYS A 360 -36.40 17.90 0.74
C LYS A 360 -37.30 17.31 -0.36
N ILE A 361 -37.98 16.19 -0.10
CA ILE A 361 -38.83 15.47 -1.08
C ILE A 361 -40.29 15.33 -0.66
#